data_AF-A0A016UHV1-F1
#
_entry.id   AF-A0A016UHV1-F1
#
_cell.length_a   1.000
_cell.length_b   1.000
_cell.length_c   1.000
_cell.angle_alpha   90.00
_cell.angle_beta   90.00
_cell.angle_gamma   90.00
#
_symmetry.space_group_name_H-M   'P 1'
#
loop_
_entity.id
_entity.type
_entity.pdbx_description
1 polymer ?
#
loop_
_entity_poly.entity_id
_entity_poly.type
_entity_poly.pdbx_seq_one_letter_code
_entity_poly.pdbx_strand_id
1 'polypeptide(L)'
;MAAKPAGRGPNYSTIRFLHDSARPLTTRVARQKLPDFGWEVLTSPLYRADIAPKNYQLLLTLSIALQGIACDDEDGLDRWLSNFFESMPVQFCAEGIETLPEN
;
A
#
# COMPACT_ATOMS: atom_id res chain seq x y z
N MET A 1 -39.13 7.30 -14.34
CA MET A 1 -38.13 8.30 -14.79
C MET A 1 -37.95 9.32 -13.69
N ALA A 2 -36.76 9.43 -13.10
CA ALA A 2 -36.35 10.59 -12.30
C ALA A 2 -34.83 10.60 -12.17
N ALA A 3 -34.26 11.80 -12.25
CA ALA A 3 -32.92 12.08 -12.72
C ALA A 3 -31.78 11.85 -11.71
N LYS A 4 -30.62 11.52 -12.27
CA LYS A 4 -29.30 11.54 -11.67
C LYS A 4 -28.90 13.00 -11.37
N PRO A 5 -28.48 13.37 -10.14
CA PRO A 5 -27.72 14.59 -9.97
C PRO A 5 -26.24 14.31 -10.26
N ALA A 6 -25.74 14.98 -11.29
CA ALA A 6 -24.33 15.13 -11.56
C ALA A 6 -23.71 16.08 -10.53
N GLY A 7 -22.96 15.52 -9.60
CA GLY A 7 -21.98 16.26 -8.79
C GLY A 7 -20.60 15.69 -9.07
N ARG A 8 -20.01 16.06 -10.22
CA ARG A 8 -18.60 15.77 -10.49
C ARG A 8 -17.79 16.83 -9.73
N GLY A 9 -17.48 16.53 -8.47
CA GLY A 9 -16.44 17.22 -7.71
C GLY A 9 -15.05 17.05 -8.37
N PRO A 10 -14.03 17.79 -7.91
CA PRO A 10 -12.70 17.80 -8.51
C PRO A 10 -12.21 16.36 -8.68
N ASN A 11 -11.64 16.06 -9.85
CA ASN A 11 -11.25 14.72 -10.27
C ASN A 11 -10.42 14.02 -9.17
N TYR A 12 -11.06 13.21 -8.32
CA TYR A 12 -10.36 12.18 -7.58
C TYR A 12 -9.96 11.16 -8.64
N SER A 13 -8.68 11.11 -8.99
CA SER A 13 -8.13 9.94 -9.67
C SER A 13 -8.57 8.72 -8.87
N THR A 14 -9.28 7.78 -9.49
CA THR A 14 -9.70 6.54 -8.85
C THR A 14 -8.50 5.91 -8.15
N ILE A 15 -8.59 5.73 -6.83
CA ILE A 15 -7.52 5.10 -6.05
C ILE A 15 -7.53 3.61 -6.40
N ARG A 16 -6.41 3.12 -6.92
CA ARG A 16 -6.19 1.71 -7.23
C ARG A 16 -5.50 1.01 -6.07
N PHE A 17 -6.13 -0.01 -5.52
CA PHE A 17 -5.63 -0.79 -4.41
C PHE A 17 -5.00 -2.09 -4.92
N LEU A 18 -3.67 -2.22 -4.75
CA LEU A 18 -2.90 -3.42 -5.09
C LEU A 18 -2.45 -4.12 -3.79
N HIS A 19 -2.72 -5.41 -3.68
CA HIS A 19 -2.33 -6.22 -2.54
C HIS A 19 -2.07 -7.67 -2.96
N ASP A 20 -1.15 -8.36 -2.30
CA ASP A 20 -0.86 -9.77 -2.58
C ASP A 20 -2.06 -10.68 -2.22
N SER A 21 -2.36 -11.67 -3.06
CA SER A 21 -3.51 -12.54 -2.88
C SER A 21 -3.26 -13.74 -1.94
N ALA A 22 -2.09 -13.80 -1.28
CA ALA A 22 -1.78 -14.81 -0.28
C ALA A 22 -2.86 -14.88 0.82
N ARG A 23 -3.49 -16.06 1.01
CA ARG A 23 -4.65 -16.28 1.91
C ARG A 23 -4.27 -17.12 3.14
N PRO A 24 -4.95 -16.98 4.33
CA PRO A 24 -6.34 -16.54 4.50
C PRO A 24 -6.66 -15.62 5.72
N LEU A 25 -5.97 -14.49 5.97
CA LEU A 25 -6.36 -13.60 7.11
C LEU A 25 -7.26 -12.40 6.77
N THR A 26 -7.36 -11.99 5.50
CA THR A 26 -7.97 -10.68 5.13
C THR A 26 -9.25 -10.78 4.30
N THR A 27 -9.68 -11.94 3.83
CA THR A 27 -10.43 -11.94 2.57
C THR A 27 -11.94 -11.66 2.66
N ARG A 28 -12.62 -11.83 3.79
CA ARG A 28 -14.08 -11.60 3.81
C ARG A 28 -14.44 -10.19 4.24
N VAL A 29 -13.92 -9.76 5.38
CA VAL A 29 -14.20 -8.44 5.93
C VAL A 29 -13.60 -7.33 5.07
N ALA A 30 -12.34 -7.48 4.62
CA ALA A 30 -11.73 -6.46 3.76
C ALA A 30 -12.43 -6.37 2.40
N ARG A 31 -12.82 -7.49 1.79
CA ARG A 31 -13.60 -7.47 0.53
C ARG A 31 -14.98 -6.85 0.67
N GLN A 32 -15.60 -6.95 1.85
CA GLN A 32 -16.88 -6.30 2.13
C GLN A 32 -16.73 -4.80 2.38
N LYS A 33 -15.58 -4.35 2.88
CA LYS A 33 -15.31 -2.95 3.19
C LYS A 33 -14.67 -2.15 2.06
N LEU A 34 -13.91 -2.79 1.17
CA LEU A 34 -13.26 -2.13 0.02
C LEU A 34 -14.24 -1.34 -0.88
N PRO A 35 -15.45 -1.84 -1.20
CA PRO A 35 -16.45 -1.07 -1.94
C PRO A 35 -16.91 0.21 -1.22
N ASP A 36 -16.94 0.20 0.13
CA ASP A 36 -17.37 1.35 0.93
C ASP A 36 -16.40 2.54 0.78
N PHE A 37 -15.12 2.28 0.43
CA PHE A 37 -14.10 3.30 0.19
C PHE A 37 -14.11 3.87 -1.23
N GLY A 38 -14.88 3.27 -2.16
CA GLY A 38 -14.89 3.68 -3.58
C GLY A 38 -13.57 3.41 -4.32
N TRP A 39 -12.75 2.47 -3.83
CA TRP A 39 -11.45 2.14 -4.42
C TRP A 39 -11.57 1.01 -5.46
N GLU A 40 -10.78 1.10 -6.52
CA GLU A 40 -10.67 0.05 -7.53
C GLU A 40 -9.65 -1.00 -7.06
N VAL A 41 -10.08 -2.25 -6.90
CA VAL A 41 -9.19 -3.34 -6.46
C VAL A 41 -8.50 -3.93 -7.68
N LEU A 42 -7.18 -3.80 -7.76
CA LEU A 42 -6.37 -4.47 -8.77
C LEU A 42 -6.21 -5.94 -8.40
N THR A 43 -6.79 -6.83 -9.20
CA THR A 43 -6.64 -8.27 -9.03
C THR A 43 -5.26 -8.69 -9.52
N SER A 44 -4.30 -8.87 -8.61
CA SER A 44 -3.05 -9.55 -8.95
C SER A 44 -3.34 -11.01 -9.30
N PRO A 45 -2.74 -11.58 -10.35
CA PRO A 45 -2.61 -13.01 -10.52
C PRO A 45 -2.10 -13.65 -9.22
N LEU A 46 -2.64 -14.81 -8.88
CA LEU A 46 -2.18 -15.62 -7.76
C LEU A 46 -0.66 -15.82 -7.86
N TYR A 47 0.06 -15.46 -6.79
CA TYR A 47 1.50 -15.70 -6.65
C TYR A 47 2.40 -15.04 -7.71
N ARG A 48 2.18 -13.75 -7.99
CA ARG A 48 3.12 -12.95 -8.75
C ARG A 48 3.97 -12.08 -7.83
N ALA A 49 5.12 -12.62 -7.42
CA ALA A 49 6.13 -11.88 -6.66
C ALA A 49 6.75 -10.72 -7.47
N ASP A 50 6.59 -10.73 -8.79
CA ASP A 50 7.01 -9.68 -9.74
C ASP A 50 6.11 -8.44 -9.73
N ILE A 51 4.88 -8.52 -9.18
CA ILE A 51 3.93 -7.39 -9.10
C ILE A 51 4.14 -6.54 -7.85
N ALA A 52 4.93 -7.02 -6.88
CA ALA A 52 5.35 -6.23 -5.73
C ALA A 52 6.88 -6.06 -5.62
N PRO A 53 7.57 -5.57 -6.68
CA PRO A 53 9.04 -5.44 -6.67
C PRO A 53 9.54 -4.68 -5.43
N LYS A 54 8.77 -3.67 -5.02
CA LYS A 54 9.18 -2.76 -3.96
C LYS A 54 8.71 -3.13 -2.55
N ASN A 55 7.74 -4.04 -2.39
CA ASN A 55 7.45 -4.57 -1.06
C ASN A 55 8.68 -5.31 -0.51
N TYR A 56 9.42 -6.00 -1.39
CA TYR A 56 10.70 -6.60 -1.03
C TYR A 56 11.76 -5.55 -0.71
N GLN A 57 11.89 -4.51 -1.53
CA GLN A 57 12.88 -3.44 -1.30
C GLN A 57 12.61 -2.64 -0.02
N LEU A 58 11.35 -2.26 0.26
CA LEU A 58 10.99 -1.53 1.48
C LEU A 58 11.25 -2.37 2.73
N LEU A 59 10.82 -3.63 2.75
CA LEU A 59 11.06 -4.53 3.87
C LEU A 59 12.55 -4.81 4.06
N LEU A 60 13.31 -4.92 2.97
CA LEU A 60 14.77 -5.08 3.01
C LEU A 60 15.45 -3.82 3.59
N THR A 61 15.15 -2.63 3.07
CA THR A 61 15.70 -1.36 3.59
C THR A 61 15.35 -1.18 5.06
N LEU A 62 14.11 -1.48 5.44
CA LEU A 62 13.67 -1.44 6.84
C LEU A 62 14.46 -2.44 7.70
N SER A 63 14.63 -3.69 7.24
CA SER A 63 15.38 -4.71 7.98
C SER A 63 16.86 -4.34 8.19
N ILE A 64 17.48 -3.71 7.20
CA ILE A 64 18.85 -3.21 7.28
C ILE A 64 18.93 -2.03 8.26
N ALA A 65 17.98 -1.09 8.18
CA ALA A 65 17.95 0.08 9.06
C ALA A 65 17.66 -0.30 10.53
N LEU A 66 16.85 -1.33 10.75
CA LEU A 66 16.59 -1.89 12.09
C LEU A 66 17.78 -2.68 12.64
N GLN A 67 18.75 -3.05 11.81
CA GLN A 67 19.87 -3.87 12.24
C GLN A 67 20.71 -3.14 13.29
N GLY A 68 20.71 -3.66 14.52
CA GLY A 68 21.45 -3.07 15.64
C GLY A 68 20.72 -1.96 16.38
N ILE A 69 19.45 -1.67 16.02
CA ILE A 69 18.57 -0.80 16.82
C ILE A 69 17.95 -1.66 17.93
N ALA A 70 18.21 -1.31 19.18
CA ALA A 70 17.44 -1.80 20.32
C ALA A 70 16.29 -0.83 20.58
N CYS A 71 15.05 -1.32 20.51
CA CYS A 71 13.88 -0.58 20.98
C CYS A 71 13.49 -1.19 22.33
N ASP A 72 13.48 -0.37 23.38
CA ASP A 72 13.19 -0.82 24.74
C ASP A 72 11.67 -1.01 24.99
N ASP A 73 10.84 -0.33 24.21
CA ASP A 73 9.38 -0.38 24.28
C ASP A 73 8.72 -0.13 22.90
N GLU A 74 7.39 -0.32 22.84
CA GLU A 74 6.60 -0.13 21.62
C GLU A 74 6.59 1.33 21.15
N ASP A 75 6.55 2.30 22.07
CA ASP A 75 6.54 3.73 21.76
C ASP A 75 7.86 4.17 21.10
N GLY A 76 8.97 3.62 21.56
CA GLY A 76 10.30 3.81 21.01
C GLY A 76 10.42 3.24 19.60
N LEU A 77 9.83 2.06 19.37
CA LEU A 77 9.73 1.48 18.04
C LEU A 77 8.85 2.32 17.11
N ASP A 78 7.69 2.78 17.57
CA ASP A 78 6.76 3.60 16.78
C ASP A 78 7.38 4.95 16.38
N ARG A 79 8.07 5.60 17.33
CA ARG A 79 8.83 6.82 17.05
C ARG A 79 9.97 6.58 16.07
N TRP A 80 10.70 5.47 16.22
CA TRP A 80 11.77 5.12 15.29
C TRP A 80 11.23 4.87 13.87
N LEU A 81 10.15 4.11 13.75
CA LEU A 81 9.47 3.86 12.49
C LEU A 81 8.98 5.16 11.84
N SER A 82 8.34 6.03 12.61
CA SER A 82 7.89 7.34 12.15
C SER A 82 9.04 8.17 11.58
N ASN A 83 10.15 8.29 12.32
CA ASN A 83 11.34 8.99 11.85
C ASN A 83 11.95 8.34 10.59
N PHE A 84 11.96 7.00 10.53
CA PHE A 84 12.47 6.28 9.36
C PHE A 84 11.66 6.61 8.10
N PHE A 85 10.32 6.52 8.18
CA PHE A 85 9.44 6.84 7.05
C PHE A 85 9.47 8.32 6.67
N GLU A 86 9.61 9.24 7.63
CA GLU A 86 9.80 10.67 7.38
C GLU A 86 11.15 10.97 6.69
N SER A 87 12.18 10.19 7.00
CA SER A 87 13.51 10.32 6.40
C SER A 87 13.62 9.72 4.99
N MET A 88 12.65 8.89 4.57
CA MET A 88 12.68 8.29 3.24
C MET A 88 12.42 9.34 2.15
N PRO A 89 13.18 9.35 1.05
CA PRO A 89 12.93 10.26 -0.05
C PRO A 89 11.59 9.94 -0.72
N VAL A 90 10.81 10.97 -1.04
CA VAL A 90 9.51 10.83 -1.74
C VAL A 90 9.67 10.03 -3.05
N GLN A 91 10.81 10.20 -3.73
CA GLN A 91 11.17 9.48 -4.95
C GLN A 91 11.19 7.97 -4.76
N PHE A 92 11.57 7.48 -3.57
CA PHE A 92 11.50 6.05 -3.27
C PHE A 92 10.09 5.56 -3.54
N CYS A 93 9.05 6.18 -2.97
CA CYS A 93 7.65 5.80 -3.19
C CYS A 93 7.22 5.95 -4.65
N ALA A 94 7.64 7.02 -5.35
CA ALA A 94 7.30 7.25 -6.75
C ALA A 94 7.87 6.18 -7.69
N GLU A 95 9.16 5.88 -7.58
CA GLU A 95 9.84 4.83 -8.37
C GLU A 95 9.18 3.46 -8.18
N GLY A 96 8.66 3.20 -6.97
CA GLY A 96 7.90 2.00 -6.67
C GLY A 96 6.60 1.82 -7.42
N ILE A 97 5.93 2.93 -7.72
CA ILE A 97 4.65 2.94 -8.42
C ILE A 97 4.92 2.95 -9.93
N GLU A 98 5.95 3.65 -10.39
CA GLU A 98 6.35 3.74 -11.80
C GLU A 98 6.96 2.44 -12.35
N THR A 99 7.58 1.63 -11.49
CA THR A 99 8.16 0.32 -11.87
C THR A 99 7.15 -0.83 -11.86
N LEU A 100 5.88 -0.57 -11.53
CA LEU A 100 4.83 -1.57 -11.65
C LEU A 100 4.58 -1.85 -13.14
N PRO A 101 4.54 -3.12 -13.57
CA PRO A 101 4.22 -3.44 -14.95
C PRO A 101 2.82 -2.90 -15.29
N GLU A 102 2.71 -2.16 -16.40
CA GLU A 102 1.41 -1.89 -17.02
C GLU A 102 0.77 -3.22 -17.42
N ASN A 103 -0.47 -3.40 -17.01
CA ASN A 103 -1.22 -4.64 -17.20
C ASN A 103 -2.00 -4.63 -18.51
#